data_AF-A0A290ZNZ9-F1
#
_entry.id   AF-A0A290ZNZ9-F1
#
_cell.length_a   1.000
_cell.length_b   1.000
_cell.length_c   1.000
_cell.angle_alpha   90.00
_cell.angle_beta   90.00
_cell.angle_gamma   90.00
#
_symmetry.space_group_name_H-M   'P 1'
#
loop_
_entity.id
_entity.type
_entity.pdbx_description
1 polymer ?
#
loop_
_entity_poly.entity_id
_entity_poly.type
_entity_poly.pdbx_seq_one_letter_code
_entity_poly.pdbx_strand_id
1 'polypeptide(L)'
;MRKWILVLWPSFLVAALAEAIFFTVIDPQELYLFGQPVYYSPLTTYSIGFLGFWLVCAASSLTTIFLQRPAQELNRPSHPH
;
A
#
# COMPACT_ATOMS: atom_id res chain seq x y z
N MET A 1 3.62 -17.84 -5.41
CA MET A 1 4.04 -16.64 -6.18
C MET A 1 2.88 -15.91 -6.87
N ARG A 2 1.89 -16.60 -7.49
CA ARG A 2 0.82 -15.94 -8.29
C ARG A 2 -0.11 -14.96 -7.55
N LYS A 3 -0.27 -15.06 -6.22
CA LYS A 3 -1.13 -14.14 -5.44
C LYS A 3 -0.52 -12.74 -5.26
N TRP A 4 0.82 -12.61 -5.27
CA TRP A 4 1.48 -11.33 -5.00
C TRP A 4 1.30 -10.32 -6.13
N ILE A 5 1.47 -10.74 -7.39
CA ILE A 5 1.27 -9.84 -8.54
C ILE A 5 -0.18 -9.34 -8.62
N LEU A 6 -1.15 -10.20 -8.26
CA LEU A 6 -2.58 -9.85 -8.21
C LEU A 6 -2.92 -8.83 -7.11
N VAL A 7 -2.04 -8.63 -6.14
CA VAL A 7 -2.19 -7.61 -5.10
C VAL A 7 -1.35 -6.38 -5.44
N LEU A 8 -0.07 -6.57 -5.67
CA LEU A 8 0.91 -5.50 -5.86
C LEU A 8 0.60 -4.67 -7.11
N TRP A 9 0.18 -5.29 -8.21
CA TRP A 9 -0.11 -4.56 -9.45
C TRP A 9 -1.38 -3.70 -9.37
N PRO A 10 -2.55 -4.23 -8.96
CA PRO A 10 -3.74 -3.37 -8.81
C PRO A 10 -3.57 -2.30 -7.73
N SER A 11 -2.94 -2.63 -6.60
CA SER A 11 -2.67 -1.65 -5.53
C SER A 11 -1.73 -0.53 -5.98
N PHE A 12 -0.76 -0.81 -6.85
CA PHE A 12 0.13 0.19 -7.43
C PHE A 12 -0.66 1.22 -8.26
N LEU A 13 -1.59 0.76 -9.12
CA LEU A 13 -2.40 1.65 -9.95
C LEU A 13 -3.33 2.53 -9.10
N VAL A 14 -3.97 1.95 -8.08
CA VAL A 14 -4.85 2.71 -7.16
C VAL A 14 -4.03 3.71 -6.34
N ALA A 15 -2.84 3.33 -5.91
CA ALA A 15 -1.95 4.23 -5.18
C ALA A 15 -1.46 5.40 -6.04
N ALA A 16 -1.12 5.17 -7.31
CA ALA A 16 -0.74 6.23 -8.24
C ALA A 16 -1.89 7.24 -8.45
N LEU A 17 -3.12 6.74 -8.59
CA LEU A 17 -4.30 7.59 -8.70
C LEU A 17 -4.56 8.38 -7.41
N ALA A 18 -4.46 7.71 -6.26
CA ALA A 18 -4.65 8.34 -4.95
C ALA A 18 -3.59 9.43 -4.69
N GLU A 19 -2.32 9.15 -5.00
CA GLU A 19 -1.23 10.11 -4.93
C GLU A 19 -1.52 11.35 -5.79
N ALA A 20 -1.87 11.14 -7.06
CA ALA A 20 -2.15 12.25 -7.98
C ALA A 20 -3.29 13.13 -7.48
N ILE A 21 -4.38 12.52 -6.99
CA ILE A 21 -5.51 13.27 -6.41
C ILE A 21 -5.08 14.01 -5.14
N PHE A 22 -4.34 13.34 -4.25
CA PHE A 22 -3.88 13.91 -2.98
C PHE A 22 -3.02 15.16 -3.19
N PHE A 23 -1.97 15.06 -4.01
CA PHE A 23 -1.06 16.17 -4.26
C PHE A 23 -1.59 17.22 -5.25
N THR A 24 -2.71 16.95 -5.93
CA THR A 24 -3.44 18.01 -6.63
C THR A 24 -4.06 19.01 -5.64
N VAL A 25 -4.45 18.53 -4.45
CA VAL A 25 -5.12 19.35 -3.43
C VAL A 25 -4.14 19.83 -2.36
N ILE A 26 -3.08 19.08 -2.08
CA ILE A 26 -2.12 19.33 -1.01
C ILE A 26 -0.75 19.62 -1.61
N ASP A 27 -0.17 20.77 -1.28
CA ASP A 27 1.19 21.10 -1.68
C ASP A 27 2.18 20.14 -0.97
N PRO A 28 3.06 19.41 -1.71
CA PRO A 28 4.07 18.56 -1.09
C PRO A 28 5.02 19.30 -0.15
N GLN A 29 5.26 20.59 -0.32
CA GLN A 29 6.18 21.37 0.52
C GLN A 29 5.53 21.83 1.84
N GLU A 30 4.20 21.84 1.91
CA GLU A 30 3.44 22.21 3.12
C GLU A 30 3.24 21.03 4.07
N LEU A 31 3.71 19.82 3.69
CA LEU A 31 3.66 18.66 4.56
C LEU A 31 4.62 18.81 5.74
N TYR A 32 4.21 18.25 6.89
CA TYR A 32 5.06 18.11 8.06
C TYR A 32 5.38 16.62 8.24
N LEU A 33 6.66 16.27 8.15
CA LEU A 33 7.16 14.93 8.47
C LEU A 33 7.79 14.96 9.86
N PHE A 34 7.31 14.11 10.76
CA PHE A 34 7.78 14.03 12.16
C PHE A 34 7.76 15.36 12.92
N GLY A 35 6.78 16.23 12.60
CA GLY A 35 6.63 17.54 13.24
C GLY A 35 7.61 18.61 12.73
N GLN A 36 8.33 18.35 11.64
CA GLN A 36 9.16 19.34 10.94
C GLN A 36 8.62 19.59 9.53
N PRO A 37 8.72 20.83 9.01
CA PRO A 37 8.38 21.11 7.62
C PRO A 37 9.22 20.25 6.67
N VAL A 38 8.61 19.81 5.57
CA VAL A 38 9.31 19.01 4.58
C VAL A 38 10.25 19.87 3.75
N TYR A 39 11.55 19.81 4.04
CA TYR A 39 12.63 20.43 3.24
C TYR A 39 13.17 19.52 2.13
N TYR A 40 12.51 18.39 1.87
CA TYR A 40 12.94 17.46 0.83
C TYR A 40 12.64 18.02 -0.57
N SER A 41 13.37 17.51 -1.56
CA SER A 41 13.03 17.81 -2.95
C SER A 41 11.60 17.33 -3.26
N PRO A 42 10.84 18.02 -4.13
CA PRO A 42 9.49 17.59 -4.49
C PRO A 42 9.43 16.12 -4.93
N LEU A 43 10.42 15.67 -5.72
CA LEU A 43 10.52 14.28 -6.16
C LEU A 43 10.58 13.28 -5.00
N THR A 44 11.34 13.61 -3.95
CA THR A 44 11.45 12.79 -2.74
C THR A 44 10.10 12.72 -2.02
N THR A 45 9.41 13.86 -1.88
CA THR A 45 8.11 13.91 -1.21
C THR A 45 7.05 13.10 -1.95
N TYR A 46 6.96 13.24 -3.27
CA TYR A 46 6.07 12.42 -4.11
C TYR A 46 6.39 10.94 -3.93
N SER A 47 7.67 10.55 -4.05
CA SER A 47 8.08 9.15 -3.90
C SER A 47 7.67 8.54 -2.54
N ILE A 48 7.83 9.30 -1.44
CA ILE A 48 7.40 8.85 -0.11
C ILE A 48 5.88 8.71 -0.05
N GLY A 49 5.13 9.69 -0.56
CA GLY A 49 3.67 9.66 -0.63
C GLY A 49 3.16 8.46 -1.42
N PHE A 50 3.70 8.25 -2.63
CA PHE A 50 3.41 7.10 -3.48
C PHE A 50 3.63 5.77 -2.75
N LEU A 51 4.81 5.58 -2.17
CA LEU A 51 5.15 4.34 -1.45
C LEU A 51 4.24 4.13 -0.25
N GLY A 52 3.90 5.19 0.48
CA GLY A 52 2.95 5.16 1.60
C GLY A 52 1.56 4.70 1.14
N PHE A 53 0.99 5.34 0.12
CA PHE A 53 -0.30 4.94 -0.43
C PHE A 53 -0.28 3.51 -0.98
N TRP A 54 0.80 3.11 -1.65
CA TRP A 54 0.94 1.77 -2.21
C TRP A 54 0.98 0.70 -1.12
N LEU A 55 1.75 0.92 -0.04
CA LEU A 55 1.80 0.01 1.09
C LEU A 55 0.44 -0.15 1.77
N VAL A 56 -0.30 0.95 1.96
CA VAL A 56 -1.66 0.90 2.53
C VAL A 56 -2.63 0.12 1.62
N CYS A 57 -2.61 0.38 0.31
CA CYS A 57 -3.44 -0.33 -0.65
C CYS A 57 -3.10 -1.83 -0.73
N ALA A 58 -1.80 -2.15 -0.71
CA ALA A 58 -1.32 -3.53 -0.71
C ALA A 58 -1.73 -4.25 0.59
N ALA A 59 -1.60 -3.60 1.75
CA ALA A 59 -2.01 -4.15 3.04
C ALA A 59 -3.53 -4.41 3.10
N SER A 60 -4.35 -3.50 2.60
CA SER A 60 -5.80 -3.67 2.49
C SER A 60 -6.17 -4.89 1.63
N SER A 61 -5.53 -5.01 0.46
CA SER A 61 -5.73 -6.14 -0.46
C SER A 61 -5.27 -7.47 0.15
N LEU A 62 -4.12 -7.48 0.84
CA LEU A 62 -3.63 -8.66 1.57
C LEU A 62 -4.58 -9.07 2.69
N THR A 63 -5.11 -8.10 3.43
CA THR A 63 -6.08 -8.34 4.52
C THR A 63 -7.36 -8.95 3.95
N THR A 64 -7.84 -8.44 2.82
CA THR A 64 -9.00 -9.01 2.12
C THR A 64 -8.76 -10.48 1.76
N ILE A 65 -7.61 -10.79 1.16
CA ILE A 65 -7.25 -12.17 0.81
C ILE A 65 -7.09 -13.06 2.05
N PHE A 66 -6.55 -12.52 3.14
CA PHE A 66 -6.40 -13.24 4.40
C PHE A 66 -7.76 -13.61 5.00
N LEU A 67 -8.71 -12.66 5.01
CA LEU A 67 -10.07 -12.88 5.50
C LEU A 67 -10.90 -13.81 4.62
N GLN A 68 -10.63 -13.85 3.32
CA GLN A 68 -11.29 -14.77 2.38
C GLN A 68 -10.81 -16.23 2.49
N ARG A 69 -9.82 -16.55 3.34
CA ARG A 69 -9.34 -17.94 3.47
C ARG A 69 -10.38 -18.84 4.15
N PRO A 70 -10.79 -19.96 3.53
CA PRO A 70 -11.78 -20.85 4.10
C PRO A 70 -11.23 -21.60 5.33
N ALA A 71 -12.09 -21.86 6.32
CA ALA A 71 -11.74 -22.56 7.57
C ALA A 71 -11.11 -23.94 7.35
N GLN A 72 -11.43 -24.61 6.24
CA GLN A 72 -10.85 -25.90 5.85
C GLN A 72 -9.35 -25.83 5.53
N GLU A 73 -8.87 -24.69 5.02
CA GLU A 73 -7.44 -24.48 4.72
C GLU A 73 -6.66 -24.07 5.97
N LEU A 74 -7.33 -23.42 6.93
CA LEU A 74 -6.76 -23.07 8.24
C LEU A 74 -6.69 -24.25 9.21
N ASN A 75 -7.72 -25.11 9.21
CA ASN A 75 -7.84 -26.25 10.12
C ASN A 75 -7.29 -27.58 9.57
N ARG A 76 -6.62 -27.56 8.41
CA ARG A 76 -6.08 -28.79 7.83
C ARG A 76 -4.97 -29.33 8.76
N PRO A 77 -5.12 -30.53 9.36
CA PRO A 77 -4.10 -31.06 10.25
C PRO A 77 -2.82 -31.26 9.44
N SER A 78 -1.71 -30.71 9.94
CA SER A 78 -0.37 -30.93 9.39
C SER A 78 0.03 -32.37 9.64
N HIS A 79 -0.45 -33.30 8.81
CA HIS A 79 -0.04 -34.69 8.86
C HIS A 79 1.38 -34.80 8.26
N PRO A 80 2.40 -35.23 9.03
CA PRO A 80 3.66 -35.63 8.45
C PRO A 80 3.45 -37.00 7.77
N HIS A 81 3.89 -37.12 6.52
CA HIS A 81 4.12 -38.39 5.86
C HIS A 81 5.52 -38.88 6.18
#